data_AF-A0A920K6A3-F1
#
_entry.id   AF-A0A920K6A3-F1
#
_cell.length_a   1.000
_cell.length_b   1.000
_cell.length_c   1.000
_cell.angle_alpha   90.00
_cell.angle_beta   90.00
_cell.angle_gamma   90.00
#
_symmetry.space_group_name_H-M   'P 1'
#
loop_
_entity.id
_entity.type
_entity.pdbx_description
1 polymer ?
#
loop_
_entity_poly.entity_id
_entity_poly.type
_entity_poly.pdbx_seq_one_letter_code
_entity_poly.pdbx_strand_id
1 'polypeptide(L)'
;MSGRKVKPEELRSRQWFNNPDDAEMTALYTERYLNYGLTREELRDGRPIIALAQTGSDLSPCNRHHLELAKRVRDGIIAAGGLPIEIPVHPIQETGKRPTAMLDRNLAYLSLVETLYGYPIDGVVLMIGCDKTTPALLMAAATVDIPAIALSVGPMLNGWHEGKRTGSGTIIWKARQMIAAGEIDDDGFLDLVTSSTPSTGYCNTMGTATTMNSLAEGLGMQLPGSPPFRHPTASADRWPITPATGSSTWSGMI
;
A
#
# COMPACT_ATOMS: atom_id res chain seq x y z
N MET A 1 12.57 -11.00 18.79
CA MET A 1 12.29 -9.55 18.69
C MET A 1 12.29 -8.99 20.08
N SER A 2 13.19 -8.03 20.35
CA SER A 2 13.30 -7.37 21.66
C SER A 2 11.98 -6.67 21.97
N GLY A 3 11.23 -7.13 22.97
CA GLY A 3 9.95 -6.54 23.42
C GLY A 3 10.10 -5.19 24.13
N ARG A 4 11.12 -4.40 23.77
CA ARG A 4 11.35 -3.06 24.31
C ARG A 4 10.49 -2.08 23.51
N LYS A 5 9.49 -1.51 24.18
CA LYS A 5 8.77 -0.33 23.69
C LYS A 5 9.75 0.83 23.50
N VAL A 6 9.78 1.40 22.30
CA VAL A 6 10.63 2.57 21.98
C VAL A 6 10.00 3.78 22.66
N LYS A 7 10.77 4.47 23.50
CA LYS A 7 10.26 5.66 24.17
C LYS A 7 10.11 6.81 23.18
N PRO A 8 9.18 7.77 23.37
CA PRO A 8 9.02 8.92 22.48
C PRO A 8 10.31 9.70 22.20
N GLU A 9 11.19 9.81 23.19
CA GLU A 9 12.51 10.44 23.09
C GLU A 9 13.54 9.62 22.30
N GLU A 10 13.33 8.32 22.14
CA GLU A 10 14.20 7.40 21.40
C GLU A 10 13.77 7.23 19.93
N LEU A 11 12.66 7.87 19.51
CA LEU A 11 12.20 7.85 18.12
C LEU A 11 13.23 8.49 17.20
N ARG A 12 13.46 7.88 16.04
CA ARG A 12 14.49 8.35 15.11
C ARG A 12 14.17 9.72 14.51
N SER A 13 12.90 10.06 14.34
CA SER A 13 12.47 11.40 13.92
C SER A 13 12.98 12.53 14.83
N ARG A 14 13.34 12.23 16.09
CA ARG A 14 13.91 13.21 17.02
C ARG A 14 15.28 13.72 16.57
N GLN A 15 16.04 12.94 15.81
CA GLN A 15 17.32 13.39 15.25
C GLN A 15 17.15 14.51 14.21
N TRP A 16 15.95 14.66 13.63
CA TRP A 16 15.61 15.75 12.71
C TRP A 16 14.90 16.91 13.42
N PHE A 17 13.86 16.60 14.20
CA PHE A 17 12.95 17.65 14.71
C PHE A 17 13.23 18.06 16.16
N ASN A 18 14.09 17.34 16.89
CA ASN A 18 14.38 17.66 18.28
C ASN A 18 15.79 17.23 18.72
N ASN A 19 16.81 17.50 17.90
CA ASN A 19 18.19 17.19 18.24
C ASN A 19 18.79 18.30 19.12
N PRO A 20 19.08 18.04 20.41
CA PRO A 20 19.62 19.06 21.31
C PRO A 20 21.06 19.46 20.98
N ASP A 21 21.80 18.59 20.28
CA ASP A 21 23.21 18.81 19.96
C ASP A 21 23.39 19.69 18.71
N ASP A 22 22.34 19.85 17.91
CA ASP A 22 22.37 20.61 16.65
C ASP A 22 21.06 21.38 16.42
N ALA A 23 20.97 22.53 17.07
CA ALA A 23 19.80 23.41 16.99
C ALA A 23 19.64 24.06 15.59
N GLU A 24 20.74 24.29 14.87
CA GLU A 24 20.72 24.87 13.52
C GLU A 24 20.12 23.89 12.52
N MET A 25 20.58 22.64 12.52
CA MET A 25 20.01 21.60 11.66
C MET A 25 18.57 21.27 12.05
N THR A 26 18.25 21.23 13.34
CA THR A 26 16.86 21.05 13.79
C THR A 26 15.94 22.14 13.24
N ALA A 27 16.38 23.40 13.25
CA ALA A 27 15.63 24.51 12.67
C ALA A 27 15.48 24.36 11.15
N LEU A 28 16.55 23.97 10.45
CA LEU A 28 16.55 23.76 9.01
C LEU A 28 15.60 22.62 8.59
N TYR A 29 15.67 21.47 9.26
CA TYR A 29 14.77 20.35 8.98
C TYR A 29 13.33 20.70 9.26
N THR A 30 13.05 21.45 10.33
CA THR A 30 11.67 21.84 10.69
C THR A 30 11.08 22.83 9.69
N GLU A 31 11.86 23.80 9.20
CA GLU A 31 11.38 24.96 8.40
C GLU A 31 10.48 24.55 7.24
N ARG A 32 10.92 23.59 6.42
CA ARG A 32 10.22 23.27 5.17
C ARG A 32 8.91 22.52 5.41
N TYR A 33 8.81 21.72 6.46
CA TYR A 33 7.59 20.97 6.77
C TYR A 33 6.43 21.85 7.22
N LEU A 34 6.69 23.09 7.65
CA LEU A 34 5.64 24.04 8.06
C LEU A 34 4.88 24.66 6.87
N ASN A 35 5.40 24.56 5.64
CA ASN A 35 4.91 25.31 4.49
C ASN A 35 3.54 24.87 3.95
N TYR A 36 3.06 23.68 4.32
CA TYR A 36 1.74 23.15 3.92
C TYR A 36 0.79 22.96 5.11
N GLY A 37 1.12 23.54 6.27
CA GLY A 37 0.21 23.63 7.42
C GLY A 37 0.52 22.70 8.59
N LEU A 38 1.62 21.93 8.57
CA LEU A 38 2.08 21.30 9.82
C LEU A 38 2.56 22.37 10.78
N THR A 39 2.31 22.16 12.07
CA THR A 39 2.77 23.05 13.13
C THR A 39 4.09 22.58 13.70
N ARG A 40 4.82 23.53 14.29
CA ARG A 40 6.07 23.24 15.00
C ARG A 40 5.85 22.31 16.19
N GLU A 41 4.67 22.36 16.81
CA GLU A 41 4.29 21.51 17.93
C GLU A 41 4.09 20.05 17.48
N GLU A 42 3.33 19.83 16.40
CA GLU A 42 3.10 18.49 15.84
C GLU A 42 4.39 17.75 15.44
N LEU A 43 5.43 18.48 15.01
CA LEU A 43 6.72 17.89 14.67
C LEU A 43 7.57 17.58 15.91
N ARG A 44 7.35 18.26 17.04
CA ARG A 44 8.27 18.28 18.19
C ARG A 44 7.74 17.61 19.46
N ASP A 45 6.44 17.42 19.58
CA ASP A 45 5.77 16.95 20.81
C ASP A 45 5.97 15.46 21.17
N GLY A 46 6.80 14.74 20.41
CA GLY A 46 7.12 13.34 20.70
C GLY A 46 6.26 12.31 19.96
N ARG A 47 5.23 12.72 19.20
CA ARG A 47 4.41 11.77 18.43
C ARG A 47 5.22 11.05 17.34
N PRO A 48 4.93 9.77 17.07
CA PRO A 48 5.62 9.05 15.99
C PRO A 48 5.19 9.57 14.62
N ILE A 49 6.16 9.68 13.71
CA ILE A 49 5.92 10.07 12.32
C ILE A 49 5.73 8.80 11.48
N ILE A 50 4.54 8.64 10.93
CA ILE A 50 4.14 7.43 10.23
C ILE A 50 4.06 7.70 8.74
N ALA A 51 4.89 7.00 7.96
CA ALA A 51 4.83 7.06 6.53
C ALA A 51 3.67 6.22 5.96
N LEU A 52 3.00 6.72 4.93
CA LEU A 52 2.13 5.91 4.08
C LEU A 52 2.85 5.71 2.74
N ALA A 53 3.37 4.51 2.51
CA ALA A 53 4.06 4.15 1.27
C ALA A 53 3.03 3.95 0.14
N GLN A 54 2.69 5.03 -0.54
CA GLN A 54 1.62 5.12 -1.53
C GLN A 54 2.05 4.53 -2.89
N THR A 55 1.29 3.55 -3.36
CA THR A 55 1.53 2.87 -4.64
C THR A 55 0.42 3.11 -5.67
N GLY A 56 -0.65 3.82 -5.29
CA GLY A 56 -1.76 4.20 -6.15
C GLY A 56 -1.40 5.38 -7.07
N SER A 57 -1.77 5.26 -8.34
CA SER A 57 -1.65 6.32 -9.34
C SER A 57 -2.59 6.03 -10.51
N ASP A 58 -2.82 7.01 -11.39
CA ASP A 58 -3.56 6.78 -12.63
C ASP A 58 -2.84 5.77 -13.55
N LEU A 59 -1.50 5.69 -13.45
CA LEU A 59 -0.70 4.67 -14.13
C LEU A 59 -0.90 3.27 -13.54
N SER A 60 -1.26 3.14 -12.25
CA SER A 60 -1.35 1.87 -11.52
C SER A 60 -2.79 1.60 -11.07
N PRO A 61 -3.73 1.26 -11.99
CA PRO A 61 -5.16 1.14 -11.70
C PRO A 61 -5.47 0.08 -10.63
N CYS A 62 -4.66 -0.98 -10.53
CA CYS A 62 -4.81 -2.00 -9.50
C CYS A 62 -4.72 -1.42 -8.07
N ASN A 63 -3.90 -0.37 -7.89
CA ASN A 63 -3.64 0.25 -6.59
C ASN A 63 -4.26 1.63 -6.46
N ARG A 64 -4.88 2.17 -7.52
CA ARG A 64 -5.39 3.55 -7.56
C ARG A 64 -6.34 3.89 -6.41
N HIS A 65 -7.12 2.92 -5.93
CA HIS A 65 -8.01 3.13 -4.80
C HIS A 65 -7.29 3.47 -3.49
N HIS A 66 -5.98 3.20 -3.39
CA HIS A 66 -5.16 3.66 -2.26
C HIS A 66 -5.10 5.18 -2.12
N LEU A 67 -5.42 5.97 -3.16
CA LEU A 67 -5.58 7.43 -3.05
C LEU A 67 -6.74 7.81 -2.12
N GLU A 68 -7.78 6.98 -2.06
CA GLU A 68 -8.93 7.18 -1.15
C GLU A 68 -8.67 6.51 0.20
N LEU A 69 -8.08 5.30 0.20
CA LEU A 69 -7.77 4.59 1.44
C LEU A 69 -6.73 5.33 2.29
N ALA A 70 -5.78 6.03 1.67
CA ALA A 70 -4.80 6.85 2.38
C ALA A 70 -5.47 7.87 3.31
N LYS A 71 -6.59 8.49 2.90
CA LYS A 71 -7.33 9.45 3.74
C LYS A 71 -7.78 8.79 5.05
N ARG A 72 -8.35 7.58 4.97
CA ARG A 72 -8.79 6.81 6.15
C ARG A 72 -7.62 6.36 7.03
N VAL A 73 -6.51 5.96 6.42
CA VAL A 73 -5.29 5.58 7.16
C VAL A 73 -4.72 6.79 7.91
N ARG A 74 -4.69 7.97 7.27
CA ARG A 74 -4.28 9.24 7.90
C ARG A 74 -5.15 9.56 9.10
N ASP A 75 -6.48 9.50 8.95
CA ASP A 75 -7.42 9.74 10.06
C ASP A 75 -7.15 8.78 11.23
N GLY A 76 -6.88 7.50 10.92
CA GLY A 76 -6.53 6.49 11.90
C GLY A 76 -5.24 6.81 12.67
N ILE A 77 -4.17 7.20 11.96
CA ILE A 77 -2.89 7.59 12.57
C ILE A 77 -3.07 8.81 13.47
N ILE A 78 -3.80 9.83 13.01
CA ILE A 78 -4.08 11.04 13.80
C ILE A 78 -4.88 10.67 15.06
N ALA A 79 -5.91 9.82 14.93
CA ALA A 79 -6.74 9.40 16.06
C ALA A 79 -5.95 8.63 17.14
N ALA A 80 -4.82 7.99 16.78
CA ALA A 80 -3.91 7.36 17.74
C ALA A 80 -2.75 8.25 18.19
N GLY A 81 -2.76 9.53 17.83
CA GLY A 81 -1.76 10.48 18.25
C GLY A 81 -0.45 10.37 17.47
N GLY A 82 -0.46 9.85 16.24
CA GLY A 82 0.68 9.90 15.32
C GLY A 82 0.58 11.06 14.31
N LEU A 83 1.67 11.31 13.58
CA LEU A 83 1.72 12.27 12.47
C LEU A 83 1.85 11.53 11.14
N PRO A 84 0.83 11.54 10.26
CA PRO A 84 0.92 10.84 8.98
C PRO A 84 1.64 11.68 7.91
N ILE A 85 2.59 11.06 7.20
CA ILE A 85 3.23 11.62 6.01
C ILE A 85 3.06 10.63 4.86
N GLU A 86 2.42 11.07 3.78
CA GLU A 86 2.26 10.23 2.59
C GLU A 86 3.49 10.38 1.69
N ILE A 87 4.08 9.24 1.30
CA ILE A 87 5.27 9.19 0.44
C ILE A 87 4.94 8.38 -0.82
N PRO A 88 5.19 8.92 -2.03
CA PRO A 88 5.01 8.14 -3.24
C PRO A 88 6.11 7.08 -3.36
N VAL A 89 5.76 5.92 -3.92
CA VAL A 89 6.71 4.86 -4.28
C VAL A 89 6.78 4.75 -5.80
N HIS A 90 7.92 4.29 -6.33
CA HIS A 90 8.07 3.97 -7.76
C HIS A 90 6.86 3.14 -8.25
N PRO A 91 6.10 3.64 -9.25
CA PRO A 91 4.85 3.03 -9.65
C PRO A 91 5.10 1.68 -10.34
N ILE A 92 4.28 0.69 -10.01
CA ILE A 92 4.33 -0.62 -10.67
C ILE A 92 2.93 -1.01 -11.14
N GLN A 93 2.83 -1.27 -12.44
CA GLN A 93 1.64 -1.79 -13.07
C GLN A 93 2.02 -2.98 -13.96
N GLU A 94 1.59 -4.19 -13.57
CA GLU A 94 2.04 -5.45 -14.17
C GLU A 94 1.79 -5.53 -15.68
N THR A 95 0.57 -5.18 -16.12
CA THR A 95 0.12 -5.49 -17.49
C THR A 95 0.58 -4.49 -18.55
N GLY A 96 1.04 -3.31 -18.15
CA GLY A 96 1.42 -2.19 -18.99
C GLY A 96 2.93 -1.90 -18.98
N LYS A 97 3.69 -2.51 -18.06
CA LYS A 97 5.14 -2.37 -17.99
C LYS A 97 5.86 -3.32 -18.96
N ARG A 98 6.75 -2.76 -19.78
CA ARG A 98 7.67 -3.49 -20.66
C ARG A 98 9.14 -3.30 -20.21
N PRO A 99 10.02 -4.30 -20.35
CA PRO A 99 9.76 -5.66 -20.84
C PRO A 99 8.99 -6.54 -19.84
N THR A 100 9.09 -6.24 -18.53
CA THR A 100 8.29 -6.87 -17.47
C THR A 100 8.33 -6.01 -16.22
N ALA A 101 7.25 -6.00 -15.43
CA ALA A 101 7.19 -5.34 -14.13
C ALA A 101 8.11 -5.96 -13.07
N MET A 102 8.64 -7.17 -13.30
CA MET A 102 9.59 -7.79 -12.37
C MET A 102 10.87 -6.95 -12.19
N LEU A 103 11.30 -6.21 -13.22
CA LEU A 103 12.44 -5.30 -13.11
C LEU A 103 12.21 -4.18 -12.10
N ASP A 104 10.98 -3.68 -12.02
CA ASP A 104 10.62 -2.56 -11.16
C ASP A 104 10.52 -2.98 -9.69
N ARG A 105 10.42 -4.29 -9.38
CA ARG A 105 10.41 -4.79 -7.99
C ARG A 105 11.62 -4.29 -7.21
N ASN A 106 12.82 -4.47 -7.78
CA ASN A 106 14.06 -4.08 -7.11
C ASN A 106 14.25 -2.56 -7.10
N LEU A 107 13.77 -1.87 -8.13
CA LEU A 107 13.84 -0.42 -8.20
C LEU A 107 12.94 0.24 -7.15
N ALA A 108 11.69 -0.22 -7.02
CA ALA A 108 10.78 0.24 -5.98
C ALA A 108 11.28 -0.11 -4.58
N TYR A 109 11.86 -1.31 -4.41
CA TYR A 109 12.54 -1.71 -3.19
C TYR A 109 13.65 -0.73 -2.81
N LEU A 110 14.62 -0.48 -3.71
CA LEU A 110 15.74 0.43 -3.45
C LEU A 110 15.26 1.84 -3.12
N SER A 111 14.36 2.39 -3.94
CA SER A 111 13.80 3.72 -3.72
C SER A 111 13.12 3.85 -2.36
N LEU A 112 12.41 2.80 -1.92
CA LEU A 112 11.72 2.84 -0.64
C LEU A 112 12.67 2.65 0.53
N VAL A 113 13.71 1.81 0.43
CA VAL A 113 14.77 1.69 1.45
C VAL A 113 15.40 3.05 1.71
N GLU A 114 15.84 3.75 0.66
CA GLU A 114 16.45 5.08 0.78
C GLU A 114 15.49 6.10 1.37
N THR A 115 14.20 6.03 1.00
CA THR A 115 13.20 6.95 1.54
C THR A 115 12.93 6.69 3.02
N LEU A 116 12.75 5.43 3.41
CA LEU A 116 12.48 5.08 4.80
C LEU A 116 13.70 5.36 5.68
N TYR A 117 14.91 5.05 5.22
CA TYR A 117 16.13 5.27 5.99
C TYR A 117 16.61 6.73 6.00
N GLY A 118 16.46 7.46 4.89
CA GLY A 118 16.98 8.83 4.75
C GLY A 118 16.11 9.93 5.38
N TYR A 119 14.84 9.66 5.67
CA TYR A 119 13.87 10.65 6.17
C TYR A 119 13.40 10.35 7.60
N PRO A 120 12.84 11.36 8.32
CA PRO A 120 12.41 11.22 9.72
C PRO A 120 11.10 10.42 9.85
N ILE A 121 11.17 9.12 9.60
CA ILE A 121 10.02 8.20 9.59
C ILE A 121 10.21 7.17 10.70
N ASP A 122 9.29 7.10 11.64
CA ASP A 122 9.36 6.18 12.79
C ASP A 122 8.65 4.85 12.52
N GLY A 123 7.71 4.82 11.59
CA GLY A 123 7.03 3.60 11.15
C GLY A 123 6.36 3.79 9.80
N VAL A 124 5.89 2.70 9.18
CA VAL A 124 5.34 2.74 7.82
C VAL A 124 4.10 1.86 7.63
N VAL A 125 3.09 2.40 6.95
CA VAL A 125 1.99 1.64 6.37
C VAL A 125 2.32 1.36 4.90
N LEU A 126 2.46 0.09 4.56
CA LEU A 126 2.78 -0.40 3.23
C LEU A 126 1.48 -0.56 2.43
N MET A 127 1.18 0.38 1.53
CA MET A 127 -0.04 0.32 0.70
C MET A 127 0.20 -0.66 -0.47
N ILE A 128 -0.16 -1.93 -0.28
CA ILE A 128 0.16 -3.03 -1.21
C ILE A 128 -1.05 -3.41 -2.09
N GLY A 129 -0.79 -4.07 -3.22
CA GLY A 129 -1.86 -4.54 -4.12
C GLY A 129 -1.33 -5.34 -5.30
N CYS A 130 -1.04 -4.67 -6.41
CA CYS A 130 -0.52 -5.22 -7.65
C CYS A 130 0.72 -6.11 -7.43
N ASP A 131 0.86 -7.15 -8.25
CA ASP A 131 1.83 -8.25 -8.18
C ASP A 131 3.14 -7.96 -7.45
N LYS A 132 3.93 -7.00 -7.94
CA LYS A 132 5.29 -6.74 -7.43
C LYS A 132 5.35 -5.71 -6.31
N THR A 133 4.25 -4.99 -6.03
CA THR A 133 4.21 -3.98 -4.96
C THR A 133 4.34 -4.63 -3.59
N THR A 134 3.61 -5.72 -3.34
CA THR A 134 3.68 -6.45 -2.06
C THR A 134 5.10 -6.91 -1.70
N PRO A 135 5.81 -7.70 -2.54
CA PRO A 135 7.17 -8.11 -2.21
C PRO A 135 8.15 -6.93 -2.14
N ALA A 136 8.05 -5.93 -3.02
CA ALA A 136 8.97 -4.78 -3.00
C ALA A 136 8.90 -4.00 -1.69
N LEU A 137 7.68 -3.70 -1.23
CA LEU A 137 7.44 -2.96 0.01
C LEU A 137 7.83 -3.77 1.25
N LEU A 138 7.51 -5.07 1.28
CA LEU A 138 7.92 -5.95 2.39
C LEU A 138 9.45 -6.11 2.47
N MET A 139 10.13 -6.25 1.34
CA MET A 139 11.60 -6.30 1.30
C MET A 139 12.22 -5.01 1.85
N ALA A 140 11.66 -3.85 1.50
CA ALA A 140 12.18 -2.56 1.95
C ALA A 140 11.99 -2.39 3.46
N ALA A 141 10.79 -2.68 3.96
CA ALA A 141 10.50 -2.66 5.40
C ALA A 141 11.42 -3.61 6.18
N ALA A 142 11.64 -4.83 5.67
CA ALA A 142 12.55 -5.79 6.28
C ALA A 142 14.03 -5.34 6.26
N THR A 143 14.43 -4.53 5.28
CA THR A 143 15.81 -4.00 5.20
C THR A 143 16.04 -2.87 6.19
N VAL A 144 15.05 -1.99 6.36
CA VAL A 144 15.15 -0.81 7.24
C VAL A 144 14.83 -1.16 8.70
N ASP A 145 14.05 -2.22 8.93
CA ASP A 145 13.72 -2.77 10.25
C ASP A 145 13.08 -1.74 11.20
N ILE A 146 12.15 -0.94 10.67
CA ILE A 146 11.25 -0.06 11.45
C ILE A 146 9.85 -0.68 11.55
N PRO A 147 9.04 -0.32 12.56
CA PRO A 147 7.65 -0.76 12.66
C PRO A 147 6.88 -0.60 11.35
N ALA A 148 6.36 -1.69 10.81
CA ALA A 148 5.70 -1.73 9.52
C ALA A 148 4.43 -2.58 9.53
N ILE A 149 3.39 -2.15 8.82
CA ILE A 149 2.17 -2.91 8.59
C ILE A 149 1.71 -2.74 7.14
N ALA A 150 1.23 -3.82 6.52
CA ALA A 150 0.75 -3.80 5.14
C ALA A 150 -0.77 -3.70 5.05
N LEU A 151 -1.25 -2.83 4.15
CA LEU A 151 -2.65 -2.64 3.83
C LEU A 151 -2.90 -3.05 2.37
N SER A 152 -3.72 -4.09 2.18
CA SER A 152 -4.14 -4.53 0.86
C SER A 152 -5.21 -3.62 0.30
N VAL A 153 -5.11 -3.27 -0.99
CA VAL A 153 -6.19 -2.59 -1.72
C VAL A 153 -7.42 -3.48 -1.98
N GLY A 154 -7.24 -4.81 -1.98
CA GLY A 154 -8.29 -5.79 -2.27
C GLY A 154 -8.47 -6.15 -3.76
N PRO A 155 -9.08 -7.32 -4.05
CA PRO A 155 -9.34 -7.77 -5.41
C PRO A 155 -10.54 -7.06 -6.03
N MET A 156 -10.59 -7.05 -7.36
CA MET A 156 -11.79 -6.67 -8.10
C MET A 156 -12.98 -7.61 -7.81
N LEU A 157 -14.19 -7.14 -8.10
CA LEU A 157 -15.40 -7.97 -8.12
C LEU A 157 -15.33 -9.05 -9.20
N ASN A 158 -16.21 -10.06 -9.09
CA ASN A 158 -16.36 -11.07 -10.14
C ASN A 158 -16.86 -10.42 -11.44
N GLY A 159 -16.15 -10.65 -12.53
CA GLY A 159 -16.62 -10.30 -13.88
C GLY A 159 -17.64 -11.30 -14.40
N TRP A 160 -18.48 -10.84 -15.32
CA TRP A 160 -19.51 -11.66 -15.98
C TRP A 160 -19.62 -11.29 -17.45
N HIS A 161 -19.75 -12.31 -18.31
CA HIS A 161 -20.00 -12.18 -19.74
C HIS A 161 -21.00 -13.26 -20.14
N GLU A 162 -22.14 -12.87 -20.70
CA GLU A 162 -23.22 -13.79 -21.12
C GLU A 162 -23.65 -14.79 -20.02
N GLY A 163 -23.78 -14.31 -18.78
CA GLY A 163 -24.15 -15.16 -17.63
C GLY A 163 -23.04 -16.10 -17.15
N LYS A 164 -21.86 -16.10 -17.78
CA LYS A 164 -20.68 -16.88 -17.36
C LYS A 164 -19.69 -15.99 -16.63
N ARG A 165 -19.04 -16.53 -15.60
CA ARG A 165 -18.04 -15.81 -14.80
C ARG A 165 -16.74 -15.61 -15.59
N THR A 166 -16.18 -14.41 -15.53
CA THR A 166 -14.91 -14.05 -16.16
C THR A 166 -13.90 -13.58 -15.11
N GLY A 167 -12.86 -14.39 -14.89
CA GLY A 167 -11.78 -14.09 -13.95
C GLY A 167 -10.60 -13.41 -14.63
N SER A 168 -10.15 -12.29 -14.06
CA SER A 168 -8.99 -11.52 -14.54
C SER A 168 -7.73 -12.39 -14.51
N GLY A 169 -6.93 -12.31 -15.57
CA GLY A 169 -5.76 -13.18 -15.79
C GLY A 169 -6.12 -14.55 -16.36
N THR A 170 -7.13 -15.26 -15.85
CA THR A 170 -7.54 -16.55 -16.43
C THR A 170 -8.27 -16.41 -17.77
N ILE A 171 -9.08 -15.37 -17.93
CA ILE A 171 -9.93 -15.19 -19.11
C ILE A 171 -9.11 -14.94 -20.37
N ILE A 172 -7.95 -14.26 -20.26
CA ILE A 172 -7.11 -13.94 -21.42
C ILE A 172 -6.54 -15.21 -22.07
N TRP A 173 -6.22 -16.23 -21.27
CA TRP A 173 -5.73 -17.52 -21.78
C TRP A 173 -6.82 -18.28 -22.53
N LYS A 174 -8.04 -18.27 -21.99
CA LYS A 174 -9.19 -18.88 -22.65
C LYS A 174 -9.55 -18.13 -23.94
N ALA A 175 -9.62 -16.81 -23.91
CA ALA A 175 -9.91 -16.00 -25.08
C ALA A 175 -8.84 -16.20 -26.18
N ARG A 176 -7.57 -16.39 -25.81
CA ARG A 176 -6.49 -16.73 -26.76
C ARG A 176 -6.69 -18.09 -27.45
N GLN A 177 -7.30 -19.06 -26.77
CA GLN A 177 -7.64 -20.35 -27.39
C GLN A 177 -8.81 -20.18 -28.37
N MET A 178 -9.83 -19.40 -27.99
CA MET A 178 -11.02 -19.15 -28.81
C MET A 178 -10.67 -18.39 -30.09
N ILE A 179 -9.81 -17.36 -30.01
CA ILE A 179 -9.38 -16.61 -31.20
C ILE A 179 -8.53 -17.48 -32.14
N ALA A 180 -7.65 -18.33 -31.58
CA ALA A 180 -6.86 -19.27 -32.38
C ALA A 180 -7.71 -20.36 -33.04
N ALA A 181 -8.85 -20.72 -32.43
CA ALA A 181 -9.83 -21.63 -32.99
C ALA A 181 -10.80 -20.97 -33.99
N GLY A 182 -10.74 -19.64 -34.15
CA GLY A 182 -11.65 -18.88 -35.01
C GLY A 182 -13.08 -18.78 -34.46
N GLU A 183 -13.27 -18.99 -33.15
CA GLU A 183 -14.58 -18.90 -32.49
C GLU A 183 -15.00 -17.46 -32.19
N ILE A 184 -14.02 -16.56 -32.03
CA ILE A 184 -14.20 -15.12 -31.80
C ILE A 184 -13.22 -14.33 -32.67
N ASP A 185 -13.57 -13.10 -32.98
CA ASP A 185 -12.69 -12.13 -33.62
C ASP A 185 -11.93 -11.27 -32.59
N ASP A 186 -11.15 -10.30 -33.06
CA ASP A 186 -10.34 -9.41 -32.21
C ASP A 186 -11.21 -8.55 -31.28
N ASP A 187 -12.38 -8.10 -31.74
CA ASP A 187 -13.31 -7.31 -30.94
C ASP A 187 -13.98 -8.18 -29.87
N GLY A 188 -14.45 -9.38 -30.22
CA GLY A 188 -14.98 -10.35 -29.28
C GLY A 188 -13.95 -10.79 -28.24
N PHE A 189 -12.67 -10.89 -28.61
CA PHE A 189 -11.57 -11.10 -27.67
C PHE A 189 -11.44 -9.94 -26.68
N LEU A 190 -11.47 -8.70 -27.17
CA LEU A 190 -11.37 -7.52 -26.32
C LEU A 190 -12.56 -7.41 -25.35
N ASP A 191 -13.78 -7.62 -25.82
CA ASP A 191 -14.99 -7.60 -25.01
C ASP A 191 -14.97 -8.65 -23.91
N LEU A 192 -14.56 -9.89 -24.24
CA LEU A 192 -14.47 -10.98 -23.28
C LEU A 192 -13.37 -10.75 -22.23
N VAL A 193 -12.24 -10.16 -22.60
CA VAL A 193 -11.15 -9.89 -21.65
C VAL A 193 -11.51 -8.72 -20.73
N THR A 194 -12.08 -7.65 -21.29
CA THR A 194 -12.44 -6.44 -20.53
C THR A 194 -13.60 -6.69 -19.56
N SER A 195 -14.51 -7.62 -19.86
CA SER A 195 -15.59 -8.03 -18.92
C SER A 195 -15.07 -8.58 -17.58
N SER A 196 -13.79 -8.96 -17.49
CA SER A 196 -13.15 -9.41 -16.25
C SER A 196 -12.70 -8.30 -15.29
N THR A 197 -12.91 -7.02 -15.67
CA THR A 197 -12.48 -5.84 -14.91
C THR A 197 -13.67 -4.96 -14.48
N PRO A 198 -14.57 -5.45 -13.61
CA PRO A 198 -15.82 -4.75 -13.26
C PRO A 198 -15.70 -3.68 -12.17
N SER A 199 -14.56 -3.57 -11.49
CA SER A 199 -14.36 -2.63 -10.36
C SER A 199 -12.90 -2.23 -10.20
N THR A 200 -12.62 -1.33 -9.25
CA THR A 200 -11.26 -1.08 -8.76
C THR A 200 -10.71 -2.30 -8.01
N GLY A 201 -9.39 -2.42 -7.97
CA GLY A 201 -8.65 -3.49 -7.27
C GLY A 201 -7.71 -4.27 -8.19
N TYR A 202 -7.00 -5.26 -7.62
CA TYR A 202 -6.14 -6.17 -8.38
C TYR A 202 -6.91 -7.41 -8.91
N CYS A 203 -6.23 -8.29 -9.65
CA CYS A 203 -6.85 -9.48 -10.26
C CYS A 203 -7.69 -10.31 -9.27
N ASN A 204 -8.94 -10.60 -9.65
CA ASN A 204 -9.93 -11.34 -8.85
C ASN A 204 -9.77 -12.87 -8.86
N THR A 205 -8.64 -13.37 -9.34
CA THR A 205 -8.27 -14.79 -9.35
C THR A 205 -7.16 -15.07 -8.33
N MET A 206 -6.82 -16.33 -8.09
CA MET A 206 -5.62 -16.71 -7.32
C MET A 206 -4.34 -16.52 -8.15
N GLY A 207 -4.13 -15.29 -8.65
CA GLY A 207 -2.89 -14.86 -9.30
C GLY A 207 -1.85 -14.39 -8.28
N THR A 208 -0.79 -13.73 -8.77
CA THR A 208 0.30 -13.23 -7.93
C THR A 208 -0.19 -12.25 -6.89
N ALA A 209 -1.00 -11.25 -7.26
CA ALA A 209 -1.49 -10.24 -6.32
C ALA A 209 -2.21 -10.88 -5.12
N THR A 210 -3.23 -11.71 -5.36
CA THR A 210 -3.95 -12.42 -4.28
C THR A 210 -3.01 -13.29 -3.45
N THR A 211 -2.12 -14.04 -4.10
CA THR A 211 -1.15 -14.91 -3.41
C THR A 211 -0.22 -14.11 -2.49
N MET A 212 0.36 -13.03 -2.98
CA MET A 212 1.30 -12.21 -2.21
C MET A 212 0.61 -11.45 -1.07
N ASN A 213 -0.63 -10.99 -1.27
CA ASN A 213 -1.40 -10.37 -0.19
C ASN A 213 -1.76 -11.41 0.88
N SER A 214 -2.20 -12.62 0.51
CA SER A 214 -2.41 -13.71 1.47
C SER A 214 -1.11 -14.12 2.19
N LEU A 215 0.05 -14.08 1.52
CA LEU A 215 1.34 -14.30 2.15
C LEU A 215 1.68 -13.20 3.16
N ALA A 216 1.38 -11.93 2.87
CA ALA A 216 1.59 -10.83 3.81
C ALA A 216 0.78 -11.03 5.10
N GLU A 217 -0.47 -11.46 5.01
CA GLU A 217 -1.25 -11.86 6.18
C GLU A 217 -0.65 -13.09 6.90
N GLY A 218 -0.28 -14.13 6.16
CA GLY A 218 0.34 -15.33 6.72
C GLY A 218 1.67 -15.08 7.44
N LEU A 219 2.40 -14.04 7.03
CA LEU A 219 3.62 -13.56 7.70
C LEU A 219 3.33 -12.69 8.94
N GLY A 220 2.06 -12.37 9.23
CA GLY A 220 1.67 -11.47 10.31
C GLY A 220 1.89 -9.99 9.99
N MET A 221 2.12 -9.64 8.72
CA MET A 221 2.35 -8.25 8.30
C MET A 221 1.06 -7.50 7.99
N GLN A 222 -0.11 -8.16 8.05
CA GLN A 222 -1.43 -7.55 7.90
C GLN A 222 -2.31 -7.89 9.10
N LEU A 223 -3.36 -7.09 9.33
CA LEU A 223 -4.40 -7.49 10.28
C LEU A 223 -5.12 -8.74 9.78
N PRO A 224 -5.47 -9.68 10.67
CA PRO A 224 -6.26 -10.86 10.30
C PRO A 224 -7.57 -10.46 9.60
N GLY A 225 -7.88 -11.12 8.48
CA GLY A 225 -9.05 -10.84 7.65
C GLY A 225 -8.88 -9.69 6.66
N SER A 226 -7.66 -9.17 6.47
CA SER A 226 -7.39 -8.09 5.50
C SER A 226 -7.55 -8.56 4.04
N PRO A 227 -6.90 -9.65 3.59
CA PRO A 227 -7.28 -10.35 2.36
C PRO A 227 -8.13 -11.63 2.61
N PRO A 228 -9.07 -11.99 1.73
CA PRO A 228 -9.63 -11.23 0.62
C PRO A 228 -10.88 -10.49 1.12
N PHE A 229 -10.72 -9.34 1.79
CA PHE A 229 -11.88 -8.51 2.09
C PHE A 229 -12.48 -8.02 0.76
N ARG A 230 -13.69 -8.52 0.44
CA ARG A 230 -14.45 -8.16 -0.76
C ARG A 230 -14.89 -6.71 -0.63
N HIS A 231 -14.57 -5.88 -1.63
CA HIS A 231 -15.27 -4.62 -1.87
C HIS A 231 -16.79 -4.91 -1.93
N PRO A 232 -17.64 -4.40 -1.03
CA PRO A 232 -19.08 -4.45 -1.19
C PRO A 232 -19.51 -3.15 -1.89
N THR A 233 -19.66 -3.15 -3.22
CA THR A 233 -20.17 -1.98 -3.96
C THR A 233 -21.65 -1.66 -3.69
N ALA A 234 -22.27 -2.08 -2.58
CA ALA A 234 -23.68 -1.82 -2.32
C ALA A 234 -24.07 -1.54 -0.85
N SER A 235 -23.13 -1.51 0.08
CA SER A 235 -23.41 -0.97 1.42
C SER A 235 -22.16 -0.31 1.99
N ALA A 236 -22.28 0.99 2.27
CA ALA A 236 -21.28 1.80 2.97
C ALA A 236 -21.01 1.33 4.41
N ASP A 237 -21.73 0.30 4.88
CA ASP A 237 -21.89 -0.04 6.29
C ASP A 237 -20.98 -1.16 6.79
N ARG A 238 -20.09 -1.69 5.95
CA ARG A 238 -19.10 -2.70 6.38
C ARG A 238 -17.74 -2.43 5.75
N TRP A 239 -17.09 -1.39 6.24
CA TRP A 239 -15.63 -1.39 6.36
C TRP A 239 -15.31 -1.75 7.81
N PRO A 240 -14.96 -3.02 8.12
CA PRO A 240 -14.44 -3.35 9.43
C PRO A 240 -12.96 -2.97 9.55
N ILE A 241 -12.44 -2.03 8.75
CA ILE A 241 -11.35 -1.21 9.28
C ILE A 241 -12.01 -0.17 10.18
N THR A 242 -12.39 -0.68 11.33
CA THR A 242 -12.47 0.10 12.55
C THR A 242 -11.19 0.94 12.67
N PRO A 243 -11.20 1.96 13.53
CA PRO A 243 -9.98 2.63 13.99
C PRO A 243 -8.78 1.70 14.23
N ALA A 244 -8.97 0.39 14.43
CA ALA A 244 -7.98 -0.68 14.60
C ALA A 244 -6.66 -0.62 13.78
N THR A 245 -6.64 -0.41 12.44
CA THR A 245 -5.34 -0.25 11.73
C THR A 245 -4.63 1.05 12.08
N GLY A 246 -5.38 2.02 12.59
CA GLY A 246 -4.91 3.31 13.07
C GLY A 246 -4.77 3.41 14.58
N SER A 247 -5.39 2.56 15.41
CA SER A 247 -5.50 2.74 16.87
C SER A 247 -5.10 1.52 17.69
N SER A 248 -5.46 0.30 17.29
CA SER A 248 -5.08 -0.91 18.02
C SER A 248 -3.70 -1.44 17.62
N THR A 249 -3.28 -1.20 16.38
CA THR A 249 -1.93 -1.54 15.87
C THR A 249 -0.86 -0.65 16.46
N TRP A 250 -1.10 0.65 16.58
CA TRP A 250 -0.10 1.57 17.12
C TRP A 250 0.12 1.35 18.60
N SER A 251 -0.93 1.22 19.42
CA SER A 251 -0.76 0.93 20.85
C SER A 251 0.06 -0.36 21.15
N GLY A 252 0.13 -1.29 20.19
CA GLY A 252 0.97 -2.49 20.24
C GLY A 252 2.33 -2.39 19.52
N MET A 253 2.53 -1.44 18.60
CA MET A 253 3.79 -1.23 17.85
C MET A 253 4.71 -0.16 18.46
N ILE A 254 4.17 0.78 19.24
CA ILE A 254 4.90 1.71 20.14
C ILE A 254 4.83 1.21 21.59
#